data_AF-A0A2P8CHR8-F1
#
_entry.id   AF-A0A2P8CHR8-F1
#
_cell.length_a   1.000
_cell.length_b   1.000
_cell.length_c   1.000
_cell.angle_alpha   90.00
_cell.angle_beta   90.00
_cell.angle_gamma   90.00
#
_symmetry.space_group_name_H-M   'P 1'
#
loop_
_entity.id
_entity.type
_entity.pdbx_description
1 polymer ?
#
loop_
_entity_poly.entity_id
_entity_poly.type
_entity_poly.pdbx_seq_one_letter_code
_entity_poly.pdbx_strand_id
1 'polypeptide(L)'
;MKRITSSSSTVLLLVLLFSLSLPKAEAQQPKEILVKTKIQPTRYLTDNLKVEKYIPLETNSESLLGRIWSIKFRNDTIFIFSKKRVFVFSPTGKYINTIGTLGRGPNEMILPSDFAIIPKSQDIAIWDNVKSSMFFYSLNGEIVKTFRPAIKRITNFERTDTGAFIYNSQFTPQSQGNYSIYLSDDSGKEISGHIPFEEETSGYGFLSFSYFPKYQNRQYAWIEFDPIIYRITANNKLNPTYKIKFDSRNITESDLIKFKGDTHTLVNYRQRNEYNSLVSFNEFSNCYVISYVTGRKRNTNIIYKNNNKQVRMVIRDESFDPLGSVLPLFKNNECIVGVLQPYLLKSNMENPKLDVPEQLGSNYSTLKKINSEIKADDNPVLVVFRVKN
;
A
#
# COMPACT_ATOMS: atom_id res chain seq x y z
N MET A 1 -54.79 61.71 -43.49
CA MET A 1 -54.42 60.27 -43.41
C MET A 1 -53.94 59.98 -42.00
N LYS A 2 -54.61 59.02 -41.33
CA LYS A 2 -54.46 58.70 -39.90
C LYS A 2 -53.34 57.66 -39.68
N ARG A 3 -52.63 57.80 -38.55
CA ARG A 3 -51.73 56.79 -37.98
C ARG A 3 -52.46 55.93 -36.94
N ILE A 4 -52.29 54.62 -37.09
CA ILE A 4 -51.95 53.58 -36.08
C ILE A 4 -52.76 53.53 -34.78
N THR A 5 -53.41 52.37 -34.55
CA THR A 5 -53.38 51.65 -33.25
C THR A 5 -53.53 50.14 -33.47
N SER A 6 -52.75 49.41 -32.68
CA SER A 6 -52.51 47.97 -32.62
C SER A 6 -53.67 47.12 -32.10
N SER A 7 -53.76 45.87 -32.54
CA SER A 7 -54.45 44.79 -31.82
C SER A 7 -53.47 43.66 -31.52
N SER A 8 -53.44 43.25 -30.25
CA SER A 8 -52.62 42.18 -29.70
C SER A 8 -53.21 40.81 -30.05
N SER A 9 -52.36 39.87 -30.47
CA SER A 9 -52.71 38.44 -30.54
C SER A 9 -51.56 37.64 -29.94
N THR A 10 -51.79 37.13 -28.73
CA THR A 10 -50.85 36.33 -27.96
C THR A 10 -50.84 34.91 -28.52
N VAL A 11 -49.73 34.50 -29.15
CA VAL A 11 -49.48 33.10 -29.52
C VAL A 11 -48.82 32.40 -28.33
N LEU A 12 -49.53 31.46 -27.72
CA LEU A 12 -49.02 30.61 -26.65
C LEU A 12 -48.20 29.46 -27.26
N LEU A 13 -46.87 29.60 -27.29
CA LEU A 13 -45.95 28.56 -27.75
C LEU A 13 -45.70 27.56 -26.61
N LEU A 14 -46.36 26.41 -26.66
CA LEU A 14 -46.13 25.27 -25.76
C LEU A 14 -44.80 24.60 -26.10
N VAL A 15 -43.72 25.00 -25.42
CA VAL A 15 -42.42 24.32 -25.50
C VAL A 15 -42.46 23.11 -24.56
N LEU A 16 -42.67 21.93 -25.15
CA LEU A 16 -42.48 20.63 -24.50
C LEU A 16 -40.99 20.43 -24.20
N LEU A 17 -40.56 20.80 -22.98
CA LEU A 17 -39.27 20.43 -22.42
C LEU A 17 -39.29 18.93 -22.08
N PHE A 18 -38.97 18.08 -23.06
CA PHE A 18 -38.53 16.72 -22.77
C PHE A 18 -37.17 16.78 -22.08
N SER A 19 -37.19 16.92 -20.75
CA SER A 19 -36.02 16.62 -19.94
C SER A 19 -35.76 15.11 -20.04
N LEU A 20 -34.80 14.75 -20.89
CA LEU A 20 -34.07 13.49 -20.78
C LEU A 20 -33.30 13.55 -19.46
N SER A 21 -33.99 13.22 -18.37
CA SER A 21 -33.36 12.91 -17.10
C SER A 21 -32.56 11.63 -17.29
N LEU A 22 -31.30 11.80 -17.71
CA LEU A 22 -30.25 10.81 -17.46
C LEU A 22 -30.39 10.39 -15.99
N PRO A 23 -30.56 9.10 -15.68
CA PRO A 23 -30.63 8.69 -14.29
C PRO A 23 -29.38 9.20 -13.60
N LYS A 24 -29.55 10.07 -12.60
CA LYS A 24 -28.48 10.38 -11.64
C LYS A 24 -27.99 9.02 -11.16
N ALA A 25 -26.74 8.68 -11.49
CA ALA A 25 -26.12 7.48 -10.95
C ALA A 25 -26.21 7.58 -9.42
N GLU A 26 -27.11 6.81 -8.84
CA GLU A 26 -27.28 6.73 -7.40
C GLU A 26 -25.92 6.31 -6.85
N ALA A 27 -25.35 7.10 -5.93
CA ALA A 27 -24.05 6.82 -5.38
C ALA A 27 -24.13 5.47 -4.65
N GLN A 28 -23.67 4.42 -5.32
CA GLN A 28 -23.74 3.07 -4.79
C GLN A 28 -22.96 3.02 -3.48
N GLN A 29 -23.62 2.60 -2.40
CA GLN A 29 -22.95 2.49 -1.10
C GLN A 29 -21.77 1.51 -1.21
N PRO A 30 -20.63 1.81 -0.54
CA PRO A 30 -19.46 0.95 -0.59
C PRO A 30 -19.81 -0.44 -0.03
N LYS A 31 -19.31 -1.50 -0.68
CA LYS A 31 -19.52 -2.87 -0.22
C LYS A 31 -18.81 -3.06 1.13
N GLU A 32 -19.57 -3.43 2.15
CA GLU A 32 -18.98 -3.74 3.46
C GLU A 32 -18.17 -5.05 3.42
N ILE A 33 -16.96 -5.01 3.96
CA ILE A 33 -16.12 -6.19 4.24
C ILE A 33 -15.97 -6.28 5.75
N LEU A 34 -16.71 -7.20 6.35
CA LEU A 34 -16.59 -7.51 7.78
C LEU A 34 -15.33 -8.35 8.03
N VAL A 35 -14.43 -7.88 8.89
CA VAL A 35 -13.23 -8.58 9.34
C VAL A 35 -13.50 -9.17 10.72
N LYS A 36 -13.54 -10.50 10.81
CA LYS A 36 -13.77 -11.21 12.07
C LYS A 36 -12.45 -11.35 12.85
N THR A 37 -12.33 -10.66 13.97
CA THR A 37 -11.09 -10.59 14.77
C THR A 37 -10.99 -11.69 15.82
N LYS A 38 -12.12 -12.32 16.18
CA LYS A 38 -12.19 -13.37 17.22
C LYS A 38 -12.05 -14.80 16.69
N ILE A 39 -11.77 -14.99 15.40
CA ILE A 39 -11.48 -16.31 14.83
C ILE A 39 -10.19 -16.85 15.45
N GLN A 40 -10.21 -18.13 15.83
CA GLN A 40 -9.00 -18.81 16.29
C GLN A 40 -7.96 -18.81 15.17
N PRO A 41 -6.75 -18.27 15.40
CA PRO A 41 -5.76 -18.19 14.35
C PRO A 41 -5.32 -19.59 13.93
N THR A 42 -5.04 -19.76 12.64
CA THR A 42 -4.43 -21.00 12.15
C THR A 42 -3.06 -21.20 12.77
N ARG A 43 -2.63 -22.46 12.84
CA ARG A 43 -1.40 -22.82 13.53
C ARG A 43 -0.19 -22.36 12.74
N TYR A 44 -0.24 -22.55 11.42
CA TYR A 44 0.85 -22.22 10.50
C TYR A 44 0.36 -21.27 9.40
N LEU A 45 1.29 -20.47 8.86
CA LEU A 45 0.99 -19.71 7.63
C LEU A 45 0.66 -20.67 6.48
N THR A 46 1.35 -21.81 6.44
CA THR A 46 1.20 -22.82 5.39
C THR A 46 -0.10 -23.60 5.44
N ASP A 47 -0.95 -23.39 6.44
CA ASP A 47 -2.30 -23.94 6.46
C ASP A 47 -3.12 -23.36 5.29
N ASN A 48 -2.97 -22.07 5.03
CA ASN A 48 -3.75 -21.32 4.02
C ASN A 48 -2.92 -20.73 2.89
N LEU A 49 -1.61 -20.64 3.08
CA LEU A 49 -0.68 -20.14 2.07
C LEU A 49 0.17 -21.30 1.54
N LYS A 50 0.34 -21.36 0.23
CA LYS A 50 1.30 -22.26 -0.42
C LYS A 50 2.58 -21.48 -0.71
N VAL A 51 3.73 -21.99 -0.28
CA VAL A 51 5.02 -21.44 -0.69
C VAL A 51 5.26 -21.76 -2.16
N GLU A 52 5.45 -20.72 -2.98
CA GLU A 52 5.77 -20.84 -4.41
C GLU A 52 7.28 -20.79 -4.65
N LYS A 53 8.00 -19.91 -3.93
CA LYS A 53 9.47 -19.82 -3.99
C LYS A 53 10.06 -19.03 -2.83
N TYR A 54 11.34 -19.30 -2.59
CA TYR A 54 12.22 -18.48 -1.75
C TYR A 54 13.20 -17.73 -2.64
N ILE A 55 13.47 -16.48 -2.32
CA ILE A 55 14.41 -15.62 -3.05
C ILE A 55 15.37 -15.00 -2.03
N PRO A 56 16.51 -15.66 -1.72
CA PRO A 56 17.57 -15.06 -0.94
C PRO A 56 18.13 -13.85 -1.68
N LEU A 57 18.10 -12.67 -1.06
CA LEU A 57 18.68 -11.47 -1.65
C LEU A 57 20.19 -11.48 -1.41
N GLU A 58 20.97 -11.22 -2.45
CA GLU A 58 22.42 -11.19 -2.38
C GLU A 58 22.91 -10.14 -1.36
N THR A 59 23.83 -10.54 -0.49
CA THR A 59 24.51 -9.64 0.45
C THR A 59 25.94 -9.36 -0.02
N ASN A 60 26.25 -8.10 -0.24
CA ASN A 60 27.61 -7.60 -0.40
C ASN A 60 27.67 -6.15 0.13
N SER A 61 28.83 -5.51 0.07
CA SER A 61 29.04 -4.15 0.57
C SER A 61 28.16 -3.09 -0.11
N GLU A 62 27.72 -3.35 -1.35
CA GLU A 62 26.92 -2.45 -2.17
C GLU A 62 25.42 -2.72 -2.05
N SER A 63 25.02 -3.95 -1.70
CA SER A 63 23.64 -4.41 -1.67
C SER A 63 23.05 -4.54 -0.27
N LEU A 64 23.82 -4.31 0.80
CA LEU A 64 23.36 -4.47 2.18
C LEU A 64 22.15 -3.57 2.47
N LEU A 65 21.02 -4.19 2.78
CA LEU A 65 19.76 -3.53 3.09
C LEU A 65 19.72 -3.09 4.55
N GLY A 66 18.92 -2.07 4.83
CA GLY A 66 18.49 -1.71 6.18
C GLY A 66 17.02 -2.07 6.36
N ARG A 67 16.26 -1.18 7.00
CA ARG A 67 14.79 -1.29 7.01
C ARG A 67 14.26 -1.31 5.58
N ILE A 68 13.41 -2.29 5.26
CA ILE A 68 12.65 -2.34 4.02
C ILE A 68 11.38 -1.53 4.24
N TRP A 69 11.21 -0.44 3.49
CA TRP A 69 10.00 0.38 3.54
C TRP A 69 8.96 -0.07 2.51
N SER A 70 9.39 -0.42 1.29
CA SER A 70 8.51 -0.92 0.25
C SER A 70 9.25 -1.88 -0.68
N ILE A 71 8.51 -2.83 -1.25
CA ILE A 71 8.96 -3.73 -2.31
C ILE A 71 7.96 -3.59 -3.46
N LYS A 72 8.48 -3.28 -4.66
CA LYS A 72 7.69 -3.23 -5.89
C LYS A 72 8.31 -4.16 -6.93
N PHE A 73 7.47 -4.66 -7.82
CA PHE A 73 7.86 -5.61 -8.86
C PHE A 73 7.54 -5.02 -10.22
N ARG A 74 8.45 -5.19 -11.16
CA ARG A 74 8.18 -4.95 -12.59
C ARG A 74 8.69 -6.14 -13.37
N ASN A 75 7.76 -6.83 -14.03
CA ASN A 75 8.00 -8.19 -14.53
C ASN A 75 8.48 -9.05 -13.36
N ASP A 76 9.69 -9.61 -13.46
CA ASP A 76 10.33 -10.37 -12.37
C ASP A 76 11.45 -9.60 -11.65
N THR A 77 11.74 -8.35 -12.03
CA THR A 77 12.74 -7.51 -11.34
C THR A 77 12.17 -6.96 -10.04
N ILE A 78 12.98 -7.00 -8.99
CA ILE A 78 12.61 -6.67 -7.62
C ILE A 78 13.22 -5.32 -7.25
N PHE A 79 12.39 -4.36 -6.85
CA PHE A 79 12.81 -3.02 -6.44
C PHE A 79 12.50 -2.86 -4.95
N ILE A 80 13.51 -2.59 -4.14
CA ILE A 80 13.40 -2.52 -2.68
C ILE A 80 13.82 -1.13 -2.22
N PHE A 81 12.91 -0.39 -1.59
CA PHE A 81 13.26 0.88 -0.97
C PHE A 81 13.85 0.64 0.42
N SER A 82 15.16 0.90 0.54
CA SER A 82 15.92 0.75 1.78
C SER A 82 17.06 1.76 1.82
N LYS A 83 17.56 2.09 3.02
CA LYS A 83 18.59 3.14 3.24
C LYS A 83 18.41 4.43 2.40
N LYS A 84 17.15 4.84 2.17
CA LYS A 84 16.73 6.01 1.37
C LYS A 84 17.11 5.94 -0.11
N ARG A 85 17.25 4.73 -0.66
CA ARG A 85 17.58 4.45 -2.06
C ARG A 85 16.76 3.26 -2.54
N VAL A 86 16.72 3.03 -3.85
CA VAL A 86 16.05 1.87 -4.45
C VAL A 86 17.10 0.84 -4.84
N PHE A 87 17.13 -0.30 -4.17
CA PHE A 87 17.99 -1.42 -4.50
C PHE A 87 17.28 -2.31 -5.51
N VAL A 88 17.98 -2.65 -6.59
CA VAL A 88 17.43 -3.44 -7.70
C VAL A 88 18.04 -4.83 -7.66
N PHE A 89 17.19 -5.85 -7.62
CA PHE A 89 17.58 -7.24 -7.64
C PHE A 89 16.91 -7.97 -8.81
N SER A 90 17.62 -8.95 -9.34
CA SER A 90 17.12 -9.88 -10.33
C SER A 90 16.04 -10.80 -9.75
N PRO A 91 15.31 -11.55 -10.60
CA PRO A 91 14.30 -12.50 -10.17
C PRO A 91 14.79 -13.58 -9.19
N THR A 92 16.10 -13.88 -9.23
CA THR A 92 16.76 -14.89 -8.39
C THR A 92 17.42 -14.28 -7.15
N GLY A 93 17.28 -12.97 -6.94
CA GLY A 93 17.82 -12.26 -5.78
C GLY A 93 19.26 -11.76 -5.95
N LYS A 94 19.88 -11.91 -7.12
CA LYS A 94 21.19 -11.29 -7.41
C LYS A 94 21.07 -9.77 -7.50
N TYR A 95 22.03 -9.07 -6.90
CA TYR A 95 22.10 -7.62 -6.92
C TYR A 95 22.39 -7.12 -8.35
N ILE A 96 21.67 -6.07 -8.78
CA ILE A 96 21.85 -5.46 -10.11
C ILE A 96 22.49 -4.08 -9.96
N ASN A 97 21.83 -3.17 -9.24
CA ASN A 97 22.37 -1.85 -8.89
C ASN A 97 21.60 -1.22 -7.73
N THR A 98 21.97 0.02 -7.38
CA THR A 98 21.20 0.89 -6.50
C THR A 98 20.92 2.21 -7.20
N ILE A 99 19.67 2.65 -7.19
CA ILE A 99 19.19 3.89 -7.81
C ILE A 99 18.94 4.95 -6.75
N GLY A 100 19.41 6.15 -7.04
CA GLY A 100 19.23 7.33 -6.21
C GLY A 100 20.46 7.67 -5.37
N THR A 101 21.06 8.82 -5.65
CA THR A 101 22.24 9.33 -4.94
C THR A 101 21.80 10.27 -3.83
N LEU A 102 22.38 10.13 -2.64
CA LEU A 102 22.12 11.03 -1.51
C LEU A 102 23.14 12.16 -1.45
N GLY A 103 22.69 13.37 -1.17
CA GLY A 103 23.53 14.55 -1.05
C GLY A 103 22.77 15.85 -1.28
N ARG A 104 23.51 16.96 -1.42
CA ARG A 104 22.96 18.32 -1.55
C ARG A 104 23.14 18.93 -2.94
N GLY A 105 23.81 18.22 -3.85
CA GLY A 105 23.93 18.62 -5.24
C GLY A 105 22.59 18.71 -5.96
N PRO A 106 22.56 19.32 -7.16
CA PRO A 106 21.32 19.54 -7.92
C PRO A 106 20.58 18.23 -8.23
N ASN A 107 21.32 17.16 -8.57
CA ASN A 107 20.80 15.85 -8.94
C ASN A 107 20.82 14.82 -7.80
N GLU A 108 21.15 15.24 -6.57
CA GLU A 108 21.21 14.36 -5.41
C GLU A 108 19.96 14.52 -4.54
N MET A 109 19.63 13.54 -3.71
CA MET A 109 18.47 13.54 -2.83
C MET A 109 18.87 13.73 -1.37
N ILE A 110 18.06 14.44 -0.59
CA ILE A 110 18.29 14.72 0.82
C ILE A 110 17.42 13.81 1.69
N LEU A 111 16.12 13.73 1.40
CA LEU A 111 15.18 12.91 2.18
C LEU A 111 14.16 12.18 1.29
N PRO A 112 14.60 11.14 0.56
CA PRO A 112 13.70 10.21 -0.11
C PRO A 112 12.65 9.64 0.84
N SER A 113 11.37 9.64 0.44
CA SER A 113 10.28 9.06 1.24
C SER A 113 9.63 7.84 0.62
N ASP A 114 9.52 7.79 -0.70
CA ASP A 114 8.96 6.66 -1.43
C ASP A 114 9.44 6.67 -2.89
N PHE A 115 9.10 5.63 -3.64
CA PHE A 115 9.34 5.54 -5.07
C PHE A 115 8.15 4.93 -5.80
N ALA A 116 8.00 5.25 -7.09
CA ALA A 116 7.01 4.64 -7.97
C ALA A 116 7.69 4.06 -9.22
N ILE A 117 7.18 2.93 -9.69
CA ILE A 117 7.57 2.38 -10.99
C ILE A 117 6.71 3.09 -12.04
N ILE A 118 7.31 3.67 -13.07
CA ILE A 118 6.55 4.38 -14.10
C ILE A 118 6.18 3.38 -15.21
N PRO A 119 4.88 3.03 -15.37
CA PRO A 119 4.45 2.08 -16.38
C PRO A 119 4.83 2.57 -17.79
N LYS A 120 5.12 1.63 -18.70
CA LYS A 120 5.48 1.87 -20.12
C LYS A 120 6.82 2.58 -20.38
N SER A 121 7.36 3.36 -19.45
CA SER A 121 8.73 3.90 -19.51
C SER A 121 9.74 2.94 -18.88
N GLN A 122 11.04 3.05 -19.17
CA GLN A 122 12.10 2.34 -18.41
C GLN A 122 12.57 3.14 -17.18
N ASP A 123 11.66 3.89 -16.55
CA ASP A 123 12.01 4.80 -15.47
C ASP A 123 11.37 4.41 -14.14
N ILE A 124 11.99 4.86 -13.06
CA ILE A 124 11.39 4.96 -11.73
C ILE A 124 11.39 6.42 -11.29
N ALA A 125 10.40 6.79 -10.48
CA ALA A 125 10.35 8.07 -9.82
C ALA A 125 10.64 7.90 -8.34
N ILE A 126 11.45 8.78 -7.75
CA ILE A 126 11.71 8.84 -6.31
C ILE A 126 11.30 10.21 -5.81
N TRP A 127 10.50 10.25 -4.74
CA TRP A 127 10.09 11.51 -4.12
C TRP A 127 11.05 11.92 -3.00
N ASP A 128 11.48 13.17 -3.04
CA ASP A 128 12.27 13.80 -1.98
C ASP A 128 11.44 14.83 -1.20
N ASN A 129 11.26 14.59 0.10
CA ASN A 129 10.44 15.44 0.97
C ASN A 129 11.09 16.76 1.36
N VAL A 130 12.42 16.88 1.33
CA VAL A 130 13.11 18.15 1.63
C VAL A 130 13.14 19.04 0.40
N LYS A 131 13.31 18.45 -0.79
CA LYS A 131 13.32 19.18 -2.06
C LYS A 131 11.93 19.39 -2.65
N SER A 132 10.89 18.76 -2.10
CA SER A 132 9.52 18.74 -2.66
C SER A 132 9.54 18.44 -4.16
N SER A 133 10.33 17.43 -4.53
CA SER A 133 10.68 17.15 -5.93
C SER A 133 10.63 15.66 -6.18
N MET A 134 10.20 15.30 -7.38
CA MET A 134 10.24 13.96 -7.93
C MET A 134 11.43 13.83 -8.87
N PHE A 135 12.29 12.86 -8.61
CA PHE A 135 13.46 12.54 -9.43
C PHE A 135 13.17 11.30 -10.25
N PHE A 136 13.19 11.43 -11.58
CA PHE A 136 13.04 10.31 -12.50
C PHE A 136 14.41 9.76 -12.84
N TYR A 137 14.58 8.46 -12.67
CA TYR A 137 15.79 7.74 -12.98
C TYR A 137 15.51 6.63 -13.98
N SER A 138 16.43 6.39 -14.90
CA SER A 138 16.44 5.18 -15.71
C SER A 138 16.74 3.96 -14.82
N LEU A 139 16.47 2.74 -15.31
CA LEU A 139 16.83 1.52 -14.57
C LEU A 139 18.34 1.38 -14.32
N ASN A 140 19.18 2.06 -15.11
CA ASN A 140 20.63 2.07 -14.91
C ASN A 140 21.07 3.04 -13.79
N GLY A 141 20.16 3.81 -13.23
CA GLY A 141 20.43 4.75 -12.12
C GLY A 141 20.78 6.16 -12.57
N GLU A 142 20.65 6.48 -13.85
CA GLU A 142 20.91 7.82 -14.38
C GLU A 142 19.68 8.70 -14.23
N ILE A 143 19.89 9.96 -13.86
CA ILE A 143 18.79 10.94 -13.76
C ILE A 143 18.29 11.30 -15.17
N VAL A 144 16.99 11.12 -15.40
CA VAL A 144 16.33 11.46 -16.65
C VAL A 144 15.75 12.88 -16.57
N LYS A 145 15.06 13.19 -15.47
CA LYS A 145 14.48 14.51 -15.23
C LYS A 145 14.13 14.72 -13.76
N THR A 146 13.98 15.98 -13.37
CA THR A 146 13.38 16.36 -12.09
C THR A 146 12.09 17.12 -12.35
N PHE A 147 11.07 16.78 -11.58
CA PHE A 147 9.77 17.43 -11.64
C PHE A 147 9.36 17.92 -10.25
N ARG A 148 8.77 19.11 -10.15
CA ARG A 148 8.32 19.71 -8.90
C ARG A 148 6.82 19.94 -8.96
N PRO A 149 5.98 18.96 -8.57
CA PRO A 149 4.54 19.21 -8.45
C PRO A 149 4.30 20.23 -7.36
N ALA A 150 3.14 20.88 -7.39
CA ALA A 150 2.71 21.81 -6.35
C ALA A 150 2.27 21.11 -5.05
N ILE A 151 2.97 20.04 -4.64
CA ILE A 151 2.81 19.30 -3.40
C ILE A 151 4.15 19.33 -2.66
N LYS A 152 4.13 19.58 -1.35
CA LYS A 152 5.36 19.80 -0.57
C LYS A 152 5.92 18.52 0.01
N ARG A 153 5.06 17.74 0.68
CA ARG A 153 5.48 16.59 1.46
C ARG A 153 4.45 15.48 1.36
N ILE A 154 4.95 14.30 1.02
CA ILE A 154 4.14 13.09 0.86
C ILE A 154 4.75 11.94 1.64
N THR A 155 3.89 11.00 1.95
CA THR A 155 4.17 9.77 2.66
C THR A 155 4.49 8.70 1.62
N ASN A 156 3.61 8.60 0.61
CA ASN A 156 3.66 7.62 -0.45
C ASN A 156 3.10 8.21 -1.75
N PHE A 157 3.49 7.61 -2.87
CA PHE A 157 2.86 7.87 -4.15
C PHE A 157 2.93 6.68 -5.09
N GLU A 158 2.05 6.69 -6.08
CA GLU A 158 2.04 5.72 -7.17
C GLU A 158 1.74 6.42 -8.49
N ARG A 159 2.25 5.84 -9.58
CA ARG A 159 1.79 6.15 -10.92
C ARG A 159 0.63 5.22 -11.27
N THR A 160 -0.54 5.77 -11.53
CA THR A 160 -1.74 5.01 -11.86
C THR A 160 -1.68 4.49 -13.30
N ASP A 161 -2.56 3.55 -13.64
CA ASP A 161 -2.69 3.03 -15.00
C ASP A 161 -3.22 4.06 -16.02
N THR A 162 -3.91 5.10 -15.54
CA THR A 162 -4.37 6.23 -16.35
C THR A 162 -3.24 7.20 -16.71
N GLY A 163 -2.05 7.01 -16.11
CA GLY A 163 -0.92 7.94 -16.23
C GLY A 163 -0.93 9.03 -15.17
N ALA A 164 -1.96 9.17 -14.34
CA ALA A 164 -1.95 10.12 -13.22
C ALA A 164 -0.93 9.71 -12.14
N PHE A 165 -0.50 10.67 -11.33
CA PHE A 165 0.08 10.35 -10.03
C PHE A 165 -0.98 10.45 -8.94
N ILE A 166 -0.91 9.55 -7.96
CA ILE A 166 -1.65 9.66 -6.71
C ILE A 166 -0.68 9.82 -5.56
N TYR A 167 -0.98 10.74 -4.66
CA TYR A 167 -0.14 11.12 -3.54
C TYR A 167 -0.91 10.94 -2.23
N ASN A 168 -0.26 10.35 -1.24
CA ASN A 168 -0.72 10.35 0.13
C ASN A 168 0.11 11.38 0.90
N SER A 169 -0.56 12.36 1.48
CA SER A 169 0.01 13.40 2.34
C SER A 169 -0.70 13.48 3.68
N GLN A 170 -1.36 12.39 4.09
CA GLN A 170 -2.05 12.28 5.36
C GLN A 170 -1.14 12.79 6.50
N PHE A 171 -1.73 13.60 7.37
CA PHE A 171 -1.06 14.26 8.51
C PHE A 171 -0.11 15.41 8.17
N THR A 172 -0.09 15.88 6.92
CA THR A 172 0.71 17.05 6.51
C THR A 172 -0.12 18.05 5.71
N PRO A 173 -0.29 19.30 6.22
CA PRO A 173 -0.92 20.38 5.45
C PRO A 173 -0.21 20.64 4.13
N GLN A 174 -0.96 20.97 3.08
CA GLN A 174 -0.40 21.32 1.77
C GLN A 174 -0.82 22.72 1.33
N SER A 175 -0.09 23.28 0.36
CA SER A 175 -0.45 24.56 -0.26
C SER A 175 -1.67 24.46 -1.18
N GLN A 176 -2.03 23.26 -1.66
CA GLN A 176 -3.12 23.03 -2.60
C GLN A 176 -4.44 22.66 -1.89
N GLY A 177 -4.66 23.21 -0.70
CA GLY A 177 -5.78 22.87 0.19
C GLY A 177 -5.43 21.76 1.18
N ASN A 178 -6.36 21.45 2.10
CA ASN A 178 -6.19 20.45 3.15
C ASN A 178 -6.82 19.12 2.71
N TYR A 179 -6.05 18.28 2.02
CA TYR A 179 -6.44 16.92 1.64
C TYR A 179 -5.38 15.90 2.05
N SER A 180 -5.83 14.69 2.38
CA SER A 180 -4.98 13.53 2.68
C SER A 180 -4.54 12.80 1.40
N ILE A 181 -5.37 12.85 0.35
CA ILE A 181 -5.06 12.27 -0.96
C ILE A 181 -5.20 13.34 -2.05
N TYR A 182 -4.18 13.40 -2.90
CA TYR A 182 -4.18 14.19 -4.13
C TYR A 182 -3.99 13.30 -5.34
N LEU A 183 -4.56 13.71 -6.47
CA LEU A 183 -4.26 13.18 -7.79
C LEU A 183 -3.70 14.29 -8.67
N SER A 184 -2.87 13.91 -9.63
CA SER A 184 -2.46 14.82 -10.70
C SER A 184 -2.78 14.29 -12.08
N ASP A 185 -2.70 15.16 -13.08
CA ASP A 185 -2.60 14.73 -14.48
C ASP A 185 -1.31 13.93 -14.75
N ASP A 186 -1.15 13.47 -16.01
CA ASP A 186 0.03 12.72 -16.44
C ASP A 186 1.32 13.53 -16.29
N SER A 187 1.25 14.84 -16.58
CA SER A 187 2.40 15.73 -16.46
C SER A 187 2.77 16.03 -15.01
N GLY A 188 1.87 15.76 -14.07
CA GLY A 188 2.02 16.04 -12.65
C GLY A 188 1.70 17.48 -12.23
N LYS A 189 1.26 18.33 -13.18
CA LYS A 189 1.09 19.78 -13.00
C LYS A 189 -0.26 20.14 -12.40
N GLU A 190 -1.34 19.58 -12.93
CA GLU A 190 -2.67 19.86 -12.42
C GLU A 190 -2.94 18.93 -11.26
N ILE A 191 -3.30 19.46 -10.09
CA ILE A 191 -3.44 18.69 -8.85
C ILE A 191 -4.82 18.92 -8.27
N SER A 192 -5.54 17.84 -7.98
CA SER A 192 -6.85 17.85 -7.32
C SER A 192 -6.79 17.09 -6.01
N GLY A 193 -7.37 17.67 -4.95
CA GLY A 193 -7.56 17.01 -3.67
C GLY A 193 -8.85 16.18 -3.63
N HIS A 194 -8.83 15.04 -2.95
CA HIS A 194 -9.97 14.11 -2.95
C HIS A 194 -10.47 13.65 -1.58
N ILE A 195 -9.57 13.33 -0.65
CA ILE A 195 -9.96 12.97 0.72
C ILE A 195 -9.57 14.15 1.61
N PRO A 196 -10.50 14.80 2.32
CA PRO A 196 -10.17 15.91 3.21
C PRO A 196 -9.12 15.54 4.26
N PHE A 197 -8.45 16.54 4.78
CA PHE A 197 -7.49 16.42 5.87
C PHE A 197 -7.92 17.33 7.02
N GLU A 198 -8.09 16.75 8.20
CA GLU A 198 -8.35 17.49 9.44
C GLU A 198 -7.04 17.93 10.09
N GLU A 199 -6.85 19.24 10.26
CA GLU A 199 -5.58 19.85 10.68
C GLU A 199 -5.13 19.40 12.06
N GLU A 200 -6.07 19.11 12.95
CA GLU A 200 -5.85 18.60 14.30
C GLU A 200 -5.24 17.19 14.31
N THR A 201 -5.29 16.48 13.19
CA THR A 201 -4.63 15.19 13.00
C THR A 201 -3.21 15.34 12.43
N SER A 202 -2.71 16.56 12.21
CA SER A 202 -1.34 16.78 11.73
C SER A 202 -0.27 16.17 12.64
N GLY A 203 0.85 15.77 12.04
CA GLY A 203 2.08 15.39 12.77
C GLY A 203 2.24 13.91 13.09
N TYR A 204 1.23 13.06 12.85
CA TYR A 204 1.39 11.62 13.03
C TYR A 204 2.40 11.01 12.03
N GLY A 205 3.17 10.05 12.53
CA GLY A 205 4.00 9.14 11.73
C GLY A 205 3.21 7.94 11.23
N PHE A 206 3.69 7.34 10.14
CA PHE A 206 2.99 6.28 9.43
C PHE A 206 3.08 4.93 10.14
N LEU A 207 2.00 4.16 10.08
CA LEU A 207 1.87 2.82 10.66
C LEU A 207 1.67 1.73 9.59
N SER A 208 1.36 2.12 8.35
CA SER A 208 0.94 1.23 7.26
C SER A 208 1.98 1.12 6.13
N PHE A 209 1.84 0.09 5.29
CA PHE A 209 2.85 -0.28 4.27
C PHE A 209 2.35 -0.18 2.82
N SER A 210 1.04 -0.10 2.57
CA SER A 210 0.48 -0.18 1.20
C SER A 210 -0.80 0.64 1.04
N TYR A 211 -0.67 1.94 0.75
CA TYR A 211 -1.80 2.85 0.55
C TYR A 211 -2.46 2.76 -0.83
N PHE A 212 -1.74 2.24 -1.82
CA PHE A 212 -2.20 2.18 -3.22
C PHE A 212 -2.23 0.75 -3.78
N PRO A 213 -3.01 -0.17 -3.20
CA PRO A 213 -3.03 -1.54 -3.67
C PRO A 213 -3.67 -1.64 -5.06
N LYS A 214 -3.19 -2.60 -5.85
CA LYS A 214 -3.67 -2.85 -7.21
C LYS A 214 -4.15 -4.28 -7.38
N TYR A 215 -5.24 -4.46 -8.11
CA TYR A 215 -5.73 -5.75 -8.55
C TYR A 215 -6.29 -5.65 -9.97
N GLN A 216 -5.71 -6.42 -10.90
CA GLN A 216 -6.00 -6.30 -12.34
C GLN A 216 -5.93 -4.83 -12.79
N ASN A 217 -6.96 -4.33 -13.48
CA ASN A 217 -7.07 -2.94 -13.94
C ASN A 217 -7.74 -2.03 -12.89
N ARG A 218 -7.70 -2.40 -11.61
CA ARG A 218 -8.27 -1.60 -10.51
C ARG A 218 -7.14 -1.14 -9.59
N GLN A 219 -6.97 0.18 -9.56
CA GLN A 219 -6.11 0.87 -8.62
C GLN A 219 -6.98 1.37 -7.46
N TYR A 220 -6.53 1.13 -6.23
CA TYR A 220 -7.19 1.59 -5.02
C TYR A 220 -6.36 2.66 -4.30
N ALA A 221 -7.02 3.38 -3.41
CA ALA A 221 -6.45 4.32 -2.46
C ALA A 221 -7.18 4.21 -1.13
N TRP A 222 -6.46 4.34 -0.03
CA TRP A 222 -7.02 4.46 1.31
C TRP A 222 -6.03 5.23 2.20
N ILE A 223 -6.51 5.70 3.35
CA ILE A 223 -5.71 6.42 4.35
C ILE A 223 -5.88 5.78 5.72
N GLU A 224 -4.94 5.97 6.63
CA GLU A 224 -5.04 5.41 7.97
C GLU A 224 -6.29 5.91 8.69
N PHE A 225 -6.92 5.03 9.47
CA PHE A 225 -8.11 5.33 10.28
C PHE A 225 -9.40 5.67 9.51
N ASP A 226 -9.35 5.76 8.19
CA ASP A 226 -10.53 5.76 7.34
C ASP A 226 -10.91 4.30 7.01
N PRO A 227 -12.15 3.87 7.30
CA PRO A 227 -12.59 2.52 6.94
C PRO A 227 -12.83 2.34 5.43
N ILE A 228 -12.83 3.41 4.63
CA ILE A 228 -13.18 3.36 3.22
C ILE A 228 -11.96 3.06 2.35
N ILE A 229 -12.11 2.09 1.45
CA ILE A 229 -11.20 1.85 0.33
C ILE A 229 -11.84 2.44 -0.92
N TYR A 230 -11.15 3.39 -1.54
CA TYR A 230 -11.57 4.08 -2.74
C TYR A 230 -10.96 3.41 -3.96
N ARG A 231 -11.76 3.19 -5.01
CA ARG A 231 -11.24 2.87 -6.34
C ARG A 231 -10.98 4.16 -7.10
N ILE A 232 -9.82 4.24 -7.74
CA ILE A 232 -9.52 5.31 -8.69
C ILE A 232 -10.21 4.97 -10.01
N THR A 233 -11.08 5.85 -10.46
CA THR A 233 -11.79 5.72 -11.73
C THR A 233 -10.92 6.15 -12.91
N ALA A 234 -11.33 5.82 -14.13
CA ALA A 234 -10.59 6.19 -15.34
C ALA A 234 -10.44 7.71 -15.55
N ASN A 235 -11.34 8.50 -14.97
CA ASN A 235 -11.28 9.98 -14.97
C ASN A 235 -10.64 10.56 -13.70
N ASN A 236 -9.76 9.79 -13.03
CA ASN A 236 -9.01 10.21 -11.85
C ASN A 236 -9.88 10.73 -10.69
N LYS A 237 -11.04 10.10 -10.46
CA LYS A 237 -11.89 10.37 -9.29
C LYS A 237 -11.79 9.21 -8.31
N LEU A 238 -12.02 9.50 -7.03
CA LEU A 238 -12.12 8.48 -5.99
C LEU A 238 -13.57 8.06 -5.82
N ASN A 239 -13.85 6.78 -6.04
CA ASN A 239 -15.16 6.18 -5.81
C ASN A 239 -15.10 5.24 -4.59
N PRO A 240 -15.86 5.51 -3.52
CA PRO A 240 -15.95 4.61 -2.36
C PRO A 240 -16.40 3.22 -2.82
N THR A 241 -15.53 2.22 -2.71
CA THR A 241 -15.81 0.88 -3.25
C THR A 241 -16.00 -0.15 -2.15
N TYR A 242 -15.14 -0.11 -1.12
CA TYR A 242 -15.27 -0.99 0.04
C TYR A 242 -15.29 -0.19 1.33
N LYS A 243 -15.94 -0.75 2.36
CA LYS A 243 -15.87 -0.28 3.74
C LYS A 243 -15.41 -1.41 4.63
N ILE A 244 -14.21 -1.30 5.18
CA ILE A 244 -13.63 -2.27 6.10
C ILE A 244 -14.24 -2.05 7.48
N LYS A 245 -14.89 -3.10 8.00
CA LYS A 245 -15.51 -3.08 9.32
C LYS A 245 -14.93 -4.21 10.14
N PHE A 246 -14.34 -3.91 11.29
CA PHE A 246 -13.97 -4.94 12.26
C PHE A 246 -15.18 -5.28 13.15
N ASP A 247 -15.28 -6.52 13.59
CA ASP A 247 -16.26 -6.97 14.59
C ASP A 247 -15.90 -6.57 16.04
N SER A 248 -14.83 -5.79 16.20
CA SER A 248 -14.37 -5.20 17.45
C SER A 248 -14.00 -3.73 17.26
N ARG A 249 -13.67 -3.03 18.37
CA ARG A 249 -13.47 -1.57 18.38
C ARG A 249 -12.27 -1.15 17.53
N ASN A 250 -12.39 0.00 16.87
CA ASN A 250 -11.35 0.61 16.05
C ASN A 250 -10.97 1.96 16.65
N ILE A 251 -9.79 2.45 16.28
CA ILE A 251 -9.49 3.88 16.44
C ILE A 251 -10.50 4.68 15.64
N THR A 252 -11.00 5.76 16.24
CA THR A 252 -11.84 6.74 15.57
C THR A 252 -11.05 8.02 15.27
N GLU A 253 -11.59 8.87 14.41
CA GLU A 253 -11.04 10.21 14.16
C GLU A 253 -10.96 11.06 15.44
N SER A 254 -11.95 10.96 16.33
CA SER A 254 -11.94 11.65 17.62
C SER A 254 -10.74 11.24 18.50
N ASP A 255 -10.30 9.97 18.39
CA ASP A 255 -9.09 9.53 19.09
C ASP A 255 -7.83 10.18 18.48
N LEU A 256 -7.79 10.41 17.17
CA LEU A 256 -6.67 11.10 16.52
C LEU A 256 -6.58 12.57 16.92
N ILE A 257 -7.72 13.27 16.95
CA ILE A 257 -7.77 14.68 17.35
C ILE A 257 -7.26 14.85 18.79
N LYS A 258 -7.55 13.86 19.66
CA LYS A 258 -7.15 13.89 21.07
C LYS A 258 -5.63 13.97 21.28
N PHE A 259 -4.83 13.28 20.46
CA PHE A 259 -3.37 13.20 20.68
C PHE A 259 -2.54 14.11 19.77
N LYS A 260 -3.17 14.90 18.87
CA LYS A 260 -2.54 16.01 18.13
C LYS A 260 -1.15 15.69 17.55
N GLY A 261 -1.05 14.57 16.84
CA GLY A 261 0.20 14.15 16.18
C GLY A 261 1.17 13.33 17.03
N ASP A 262 0.91 13.14 18.34
CA ASP A 262 1.73 12.27 19.19
C ASP A 262 1.50 10.79 18.85
N THR A 263 2.31 10.31 17.91
CA THR A 263 2.28 8.95 17.40
C THR A 263 2.56 7.92 18.49
N HIS A 264 3.47 8.23 19.42
CA HIS A 264 3.84 7.29 20.46
C HIS A 264 2.67 7.06 21.42
N THR A 265 2.02 8.15 21.85
CA THR A 265 0.86 8.08 22.73
C THR A 265 -0.35 7.44 22.05
N LEU A 266 -0.63 7.78 20.79
CA LEU A 266 -1.71 7.13 20.02
C LEU A 266 -1.48 5.61 19.89
N VAL A 267 -0.26 5.19 19.55
CA VAL A 267 0.07 3.76 19.44
C VAL A 267 -0.08 3.05 20.79
N ASN A 268 0.36 3.66 21.89
CA ASN A 268 0.18 3.11 23.23
C ASN A 268 -1.30 3.03 23.64
N TYR A 269 -2.09 4.05 23.33
CA TYR A 269 -3.53 4.08 23.59
C TYR A 269 -4.24 2.97 22.82
N ARG A 270 -3.95 2.82 21.52
CA ARG A 270 -4.44 1.71 20.69
C ARG A 270 -4.11 0.35 21.29
N GLN A 271 -2.86 0.18 21.71
CA GLN A 271 -2.37 -1.08 22.26
C GLN A 271 -3.11 -1.46 23.54
N ARG A 272 -3.26 -0.51 24.48
CA ARG A 272 -3.92 -0.73 25.77
C ARG A 272 -5.42 -1.03 25.64
N ASN A 273 -6.08 -0.42 24.66
CA ASN A 273 -7.52 -0.61 24.44
C ASN A 273 -7.84 -1.72 23.44
N GLU A 274 -6.82 -2.40 22.91
CA GLU A 274 -6.92 -3.44 21.89
C GLU A 274 -7.70 -3.00 20.64
N TYR A 275 -7.57 -1.73 20.25
CA TYR A 275 -8.24 -1.22 19.05
C TYR A 275 -7.59 -1.76 17.78
N ASN A 276 -8.43 -2.06 16.79
CA ASN A 276 -7.94 -2.45 15.48
C ASN A 276 -7.51 -1.23 14.68
N SER A 277 -6.48 -1.44 13.85
CA SER A 277 -6.05 -0.50 12.84
C SER A 277 -5.61 -1.28 11.61
N LEU A 278 -6.16 -0.90 10.46
CA LEU A 278 -5.83 -1.48 9.17
C LEU A 278 -4.36 -1.17 8.83
N VAL A 279 -3.64 -2.16 8.31
CA VAL A 279 -2.23 -2.03 7.89
C VAL A 279 -2.09 -2.20 6.38
N SER A 280 -2.88 -3.10 5.79
CA SER A 280 -2.93 -3.29 4.34
C SER A 280 -4.23 -3.96 3.90
N PHE A 281 -4.69 -3.58 2.72
CA PHE A 281 -5.78 -4.23 1.99
C PHE A 281 -5.25 -4.72 0.65
N ASN A 282 -5.42 -6.01 0.34
CA ASN A 282 -5.05 -6.59 -0.94
C ASN A 282 -6.19 -7.42 -1.50
N GLU A 283 -6.63 -7.10 -2.71
CA GLU A 283 -7.62 -7.90 -3.44
C GLU A 283 -6.93 -8.91 -4.37
N PHE A 284 -7.42 -10.14 -4.35
CA PHE A 284 -7.03 -11.26 -5.23
C PHE A 284 -8.25 -11.78 -5.97
N SER A 285 -8.07 -12.72 -6.90
CA SER A 285 -9.18 -13.31 -7.67
C SER A 285 -10.30 -13.89 -6.81
N ASN A 286 -9.96 -14.76 -5.86
CA ASN A 286 -10.91 -15.50 -5.03
C ASN A 286 -11.07 -14.96 -3.61
N CYS A 287 -10.24 -14.02 -3.16
CA CYS A 287 -10.22 -13.56 -1.77
C CYS A 287 -9.80 -12.08 -1.60
N TYR A 288 -9.99 -11.58 -0.38
CA TYR A 288 -9.32 -10.39 0.13
C TYR A 288 -8.32 -10.81 1.20
N VAL A 289 -7.15 -10.18 1.23
CA VAL A 289 -6.13 -10.36 2.26
C VAL A 289 -5.99 -9.04 3.00
N ILE A 290 -6.37 -9.03 4.27
CA ILE A 290 -6.46 -7.84 5.11
C ILE A 290 -5.55 -8.03 6.31
N SER A 291 -4.50 -7.22 6.39
CA SER A 291 -3.60 -7.20 7.55
C SER A 291 -3.91 -6.01 8.44
N TYR A 292 -3.91 -6.25 9.74
CA TYR A 292 -4.28 -5.28 10.75
C TYR A 292 -3.58 -5.60 12.07
N VAL A 293 -3.56 -4.62 12.94
CA VAL A 293 -3.04 -4.76 14.30
C VAL A 293 -4.18 -4.72 15.30
N THR A 294 -4.12 -5.58 16.32
CA THR A 294 -5.03 -5.57 17.47
C THR A 294 -4.16 -5.66 18.72
N GLY A 295 -4.18 -4.61 19.55
CA GLY A 295 -3.21 -4.51 20.64
C GLY A 295 -1.78 -4.48 20.09
N ARG A 296 -0.93 -5.40 20.57
CA ARG A 296 0.44 -5.65 20.05
C ARG A 296 0.52 -6.72 18.96
N LYS A 297 -0.58 -7.41 18.66
CA LYS A 297 -0.60 -8.54 17.74
C LYS A 297 -0.77 -8.06 16.30
N ARG A 298 0.03 -8.62 15.40
CA ARG A 298 -0.13 -8.48 13.95
C ARG A 298 -0.98 -9.63 13.43
N ASN A 299 -2.07 -9.29 12.77
CA ASN A 299 -3.06 -10.24 12.27
C ASN A 299 -3.17 -10.10 10.75
N THR A 300 -3.51 -11.20 10.09
CA THR A 300 -3.93 -11.20 8.69
C THR A 300 -5.14 -12.09 8.52
N ASN A 301 -6.22 -11.55 7.97
CA ASN A 301 -7.39 -12.32 7.56
C ASN A 301 -7.36 -12.55 6.05
N ILE A 302 -7.59 -13.80 5.63
CA ILE A 302 -7.97 -14.13 4.26
C ILE A 302 -9.48 -14.34 4.25
N ILE A 303 -10.19 -13.58 3.42
CA ILE A 303 -11.64 -13.57 3.31
C ILE A 303 -12.02 -14.05 1.91
N TYR A 304 -12.56 -15.25 1.78
CA TYR A 304 -12.93 -15.85 0.50
C TYR A 304 -14.22 -15.21 -0.04
N LYS A 305 -14.21 -14.78 -1.31
CA LYS A 305 -15.30 -13.99 -1.91
C LYS A 305 -16.57 -14.79 -2.20
N ASN A 306 -16.44 -16.10 -2.40
CA ASN A 306 -17.54 -17.00 -2.78
C ASN A 306 -18.50 -17.29 -1.62
N ASN A 307 -17.97 -17.44 -0.40
CA ASN A 307 -18.73 -17.89 0.77
C ASN A 307 -18.48 -17.04 2.03
N ASN A 308 -17.66 -15.98 1.95
CA ASN A 308 -17.24 -15.16 3.09
C ASN A 308 -16.57 -15.95 4.23
N LYS A 309 -16.08 -17.17 3.97
CA LYS A 309 -15.24 -17.91 4.92
C LYS A 309 -14.01 -17.06 5.21
N GLN A 310 -13.63 -17.00 6.48
CA GLN A 310 -12.46 -16.27 6.92
C GLN A 310 -11.52 -17.19 7.67
N VAL A 311 -10.24 -17.01 7.40
CA VAL A 311 -9.16 -17.61 8.19
C VAL A 311 -8.30 -16.47 8.69
N ARG A 312 -7.84 -16.59 9.94
CA ARG A 312 -6.99 -15.59 10.58
C ARG A 312 -5.62 -16.21 10.83
N MET A 313 -4.58 -15.44 10.57
CA MET A 313 -3.19 -15.77 10.87
C MET A 313 -2.63 -14.73 11.84
N VAL A 314 -1.76 -15.16 12.75
CA VAL A 314 -1.04 -14.28 13.68
C VAL A 314 0.44 -14.40 13.41
N ILE A 315 1.10 -13.27 13.19
CA ILE A 315 2.54 -13.23 12.92
C ILE A 315 3.27 -12.93 14.23
N ARG A 316 4.35 -13.67 14.50
CA ARG A 316 5.10 -13.62 15.76
C ARG A 316 6.55 -13.31 15.47
N ASP A 317 7.18 -12.51 16.32
CA ASP A 317 8.60 -12.15 16.12
C ASP A 317 9.51 -13.37 16.27
N GLU A 318 9.16 -14.31 17.15
CA GLU A 318 9.75 -15.65 17.27
C GLU A 318 8.65 -16.71 17.22
N SER A 319 8.92 -17.83 16.56
CA SER A 319 7.93 -18.88 16.35
C SER A 319 8.55 -20.27 16.49
N PHE A 320 7.70 -21.24 16.84
CA PHE A 320 8.00 -22.66 16.70
C PHE A 320 7.78 -23.14 15.25
N ASP A 321 7.38 -22.26 14.32
CA ASP A 321 7.19 -22.51 12.88
C ASP A 321 8.32 -21.83 12.10
N PRO A 322 9.03 -22.52 11.18
CA PRO A 322 10.11 -21.93 10.38
C PRO A 322 9.72 -20.62 9.68
N LEU A 323 8.46 -20.48 9.26
CA LEU A 323 7.93 -19.30 8.55
C LEU A 323 7.03 -18.43 9.43
N GLY A 324 6.86 -18.73 10.72
CA GLY A 324 5.90 -18.04 11.59
C GLY A 324 6.18 -16.55 11.83
N SER A 325 7.41 -16.11 11.54
CA SER A 325 7.83 -14.70 11.60
C SER A 325 7.77 -13.97 10.26
N VAL A 326 7.42 -14.66 9.17
CA VAL A 326 7.30 -14.03 7.86
C VAL A 326 6.10 -13.09 7.86
N LEU A 327 6.34 -11.84 7.47
CA LEU A 327 5.32 -10.80 7.36
C LEU A 327 4.80 -10.71 5.91
N PRO A 328 3.64 -11.30 5.55
CA PRO A 328 3.05 -11.23 4.21
C PRO A 328 2.49 -9.84 3.87
N LEU A 329 3.35 -8.84 3.69
CA LEU A 329 2.95 -7.43 3.57
C LEU A 329 2.81 -6.95 2.12
N PHE A 330 3.56 -7.55 1.20
CA PHE A 330 3.66 -7.07 -0.18
C PHE A 330 2.87 -7.95 -1.13
N LYS A 331 2.51 -7.40 -2.29
CA LYS A 331 1.76 -8.11 -3.33
C LYS A 331 2.53 -8.07 -4.64
N ASN A 332 2.58 -9.21 -5.33
CA ASN A 332 3.01 -9.31 -6.71
C ASN A 332 1.98 -10.14 -7.48
N ASN A 333 1.15 -9.50 -8.31
CA ASN A 333 0.05 -10.14 -9.04
C ASN A 333 -0.89 -10.94 -8.11
N GLU A 334 -1.03 -12.25 -8.34
CA GLU A 334 -1.81 -13.19 -7.51
C GLU A 334 -0.98 -13.85 -6.40
N CYS A 335 0.19 -13.30 -6.09
CA CYS A 335 1.05 -13.77 -5.01
C CYS A 335 1.21 -12.71 -3.91
N ILE A 336 1.41 -13.20 -2.70
CA ILE A 336 1.78 -12.42 -1.52
C ILE A 336 3.28 -12.61 -1.32
N VAL A 337 4.00 -11.54 -1.03
CA VAL A 337 5.44 -11.59 -0.75
C VAL A 337 5.68 -11.18 0.69
N GLY A 338 6.29 -12.09 1.44
CA GLY A 338 6.75 -11.86 2.79
C GLY A 338 8.26 -11.71 2.89
N VAL A 339 8.71 -11.08 3.96
CA VAL A 339 10.14 -10.89 4.26
C VAL A 339 10.51 -11.80 5.43
N LEU A 340 11.46 -12.70 5.21
CA LEU A 340 12.06 -13.56 6.23
C LEU A 340 13.45 -13.04 6.57
N GLN A 341 13.62 -12.57 7.81
CA GLN A 341 14.92 -12.09 8.29
C GLN A 341 15.86 -13.27 8.59
N PRO A 342 17.14 -13.24 8.18
CA PRO A 342 18.03 -14.40 8.35
C PRO A 342 18.29 -14.76 9.81
N TYR A 343 18.47 -13.76 10.69
CA TYR A 343 18.60 -14.01 12.13
C TYR A 343 17.36 -14.70 12.74
N LEU A 344 16.15 -14.38 12.25
CA LEU A 344 14.92 -15.05 12.67
C LEU A 344 14.82 -16.46 12.11
N LEU A 345 15.22 -16.68 10.85
CA LEU A 345 15.26 -18.03 10.29
C LEU A 345 16.21 -18.91 11.11
N LYS A 346 17.43 -18.44 11.41
CA LYS A 346 18.38 -19.19 12.22
C LYS A 346 17.83 -19.51 13.61
N SER A 347 17.32 -18.49 14.31
CA SER A 347 16.69 -18.67 15.64
C SER A 347 15.54 -19.68 15.62
N ASN A 348 14.64 -19.57 14.63
CA ASN A 348 13.53 -20.53 14.49
C ASN A 348 14.04 -21.95 14.19
N MET A 349 15.04 -22.10 13.33
CA MET A 349 15.60 -23.42 12.95
C MET A 349 16.38 -24.10 14.07
N GLU A 350 16.91 -23.34 15.02
CA GLU A 350 17.61 -23.82 16.22
C GLU A 350 16.67 -24.06 17.41
N ASN A 351 15.39 -23.67 17.31
CA ASN A 351 14.43 -23.80 18.39
C ASN A 351 14.19 -25.29 18.74
N PRO A 352 14.41 -25.73 19.99
CA PRO A 352 14.17 -27.12 20.38
C PRO A 352 12.71 -27.58 20.26
N LYS A 353 11.78 -26.63 20.19
CA LYS A 353 10.35 -26.85 20.00
C LYS A 353 9.91 -26.63 18.55
N LEU A 354 10.85 -26.57 17.60
CA LEU A 354 10.54 -26.40 16.18
C LEU A 354 9.58 -27.49 15.73
N ASP A 355 8.45 -27.03 15.21
CA ASP A 355 7.39 -27.84 14.66
C ASP A 355 7.25 -27.50 13.18
N VAL A 356 7.56 -28.47 12.33
CA VAL A 356 7.61 -28.31 10.88
C VAL A 356 6.26 -28.72 10.29
N PRO A 357 5.51 -27.79 9.68
CA PRO A 357 4.24 -28.11 9.03
C PRO A 357 4.44 -29.12 7.90
N GLU A 358 3.64 -30.19 7.87
CA GLU A 358 3.63 -31.17 6.77
C GLU A 358 3.44 -30.50 5.40
N GLN A 359 2.66 -29.40 5.36
CA GLN A 359 2.36 -28.63 4.15
C GLN A 359 3.58 -27.93 3.55
N LEU A 360 4.69 -27.79 4.29
CA LEU A 360 5.95 -27.31 3.71
C LEU A 360 6.54 -28.35 2.77
N GLY A 361 6.41 -29.65 3.06
CA GLY A 361 6.93 -30.72 2.21
C GLY A 361 8.37 -30.46 1.73
N SER A 362 8.60 -30.50 0.41
CA SER A 362 9.90 -30.23 -0.21
C SER A 362 10.41 -28.79 -0.02
N ASN A 363 9.54 -27.82 0.26
CA ASN A 363 9.95 -26.44 0.57
C ASN A 363 10.76 -26.39 1.88
N TYR A 364 10.53 -27.31 2.83
CA TYR A 364 11.34 -27.37 4.04
C TYR A 364 12.80 -27.76 3.75
N SER A 365 13.04 -28.70 2.85
CA SER A 365 14.41 -29.04 2.41
C SER A 365 15.11 -27.86 1.73
N THR A 366 14.37 -27.10 0.91
CA THR A 366 14.88 -25.87 0.29
C THR A 366 15.22 -24.81 1.36
N LEU A 367 14.34 -24.62 2.34
CA LEU A 367 14.57 -23.68 3.43
C LEU A 367 15.77 -24.07 4.31
N LYS A 368 15.96 -25.37 4.59
CA LYS A 368 17.15 -25.89 5.29
C LYS A 368 18.44 -25.57 4.54
N LYS A 369 18.45 -25.79 3.22
CA LYS A 369 19.59 -25.45 2.36
C LYS A 369 19.91 -23.96 2.45
N ILE A 370 18.89 -23.11 2.29
CA ILE A 370 19.05 -21.66 2.43
C ILE A 370 19.62 -21.29 3.81
N ASN A 371 19.07 -21.86 4.90
CA ASN A 371 19.55 -21.60 6.26
C ASN A 371 21.04 -21.95 6.47
N SER A 372 21.53 -22.99 5.79
CA SER A 372 22.95 -23.39 5.83
C SER A 372 23.88 -22.52 5.01
N GLU A 373 23.35 -21.82 3.99
CA GLU A 373 24.14 -21.00 3.06
C GLU A 373 24.20 -19.52 3.48
N ILE A 374 23.20 -19.02 4.21
CA ILE A 374 23.13 -17.62 4.66
C ILE A 374 23.68 -17.42 6.08
N LYS A 375 24.15 -16.21 6.38
CA LYS A 375 24.54 -15.70 7.70
C LYS A 375 23.37 -14.96 8.37
N ALA A 376 23.48 -14.70 9.67
CA ALA A 376 22.41 -14.03 10.44
C ALA A 376 22.21 -12.55 10.04
N ASP A 377 23.28 -11.92 9.57
CA ASP A 377 23.39 -10.52 9.16
C ASP A 377 23.26 -10.33 7.63
N ASP A 378 22.97 -11.40 6.90
CA ASP A 378 22.68 -11.32 5.46
C ASP A 378 21.39 -10.54 5.18
N ASN A 379 21.23 -10.15 3.92
CA ASN A 379 19.99 -9.60 3.43
C ASN A 379 18.82 -10.60 3.57
N PRO A 380 17.58 -10.12 3.68
CA PRO A 380 16.43 -10.99 3.87
C PRO A 380 16.17 -11.96 2.73
N VAL A 381 15.50 -13.07 3.06
CA VAL A 381 14.93 -13.99 2.08
C VAL A 381 13.50 -13.55 1.82
N LEU A 382 13.15 -13.26 0.56
CA LEU A 382 11.75 -13.06 0.19
C LEU A 382 11.05 -14.40 0.06
N VAL A 383 9.89 -14.54 0.67
CA VAL A 383 9.05 -15.73 0.59
C VAL A 383 7.81 -15.39 -0.21
N VAL A 384 7.65 -16.04 -1.38
CA VAL A 384 6.51 -15.83 -2.26
C VAL A 384 5.47 -16.89 -1.96
N PHE A 385 4.27 -16.44 -1.61
CA PHE A 385 3.13 -17.28 -1.29
C PHE A 385 1.99 -17.10 -2.29
N ARG A 386 1.22 -18.15 -2.47
CA ARG A 386 -0.10 -18.12 -3.10
C ARG A 386 -1.16 -18.51 -2.07
N VAL A 387 -2.30 -17.84 -2.09
CA VAL A 387 -3.45 -18.26 -1.26
C VAL A 387 -3.96 -19.60 -1.80
N LYS A 388 -4.19 -20.58 -0.93
CA LYS A 388 -4.79 -21.86 -1.33
C LYS A 388 -6.24 -21.65 -1.75
N ASN A 389 -6.69 -22.43 -2.73
CA ASN A 389 -8.08 -22.37 -3.21
C ASN A 389 -9.06 -23.02 -2.25
#